data_AF-A0A7C5X6J3-F1
#
_entry.id   AF-A0A7C5X6J3-F1
#
_cell.length_a   1.000
_cell.length_b   1.000
_cell.length_c   1.000
_cell.angle_alpha   90.00
_cell.angle_beta   90.00
_cell.angle_gamma   90.00
#
_symmetry.space_group_name_H-M   'P 1'
#
loop_
_entity.id
_entity.type
_entity.pdbx_description
1 polymer ?
#
loop_
_entity_poly.entity_id
_entity_poly.type
_entity_poly.pdbx_seq_one_letter_code
_entity_poly.pdbx_strand_id
1 'polypeptide(L)'
;MRFLSVGWDLEGPGITKADFPNSESFASFDGVLIDPSPLRELWRPYAELGPDGIYRLYPTRDFGLSRALLNLFHLRQKELEDLLFRAGGVLVVRVRPPEEGVLVEGNPPRRLDIYSFLPKASLVSGPYHLSLPQGLRFLPRRGQDLLLSDPTHPLAPYLERFSRHGYEAVLTTVFGVPLSAFGTVLAQNRVGDPLALDLPVGLGRIVFLPSFAGQEAKEAGELLRVGLSALLSQPLPEAAPEWLEKYLLPGEEEIKKVEEELAREKERLNRKEQELQEARKDLDILKAILFPRSRMALLNGAMAALSRLGFSIKPGLQPMEFFAESPEENFYVRVSFSPFSPVGPEEHRALLLSLDRLRNEERKEVKGLLLCLSQPELEPHRRGPQWQEAVERASLDHRFVLASSFTLFQAVAKALSGADPKALRKSLAQAEGPWSPRF
;
A
#
# COMPACT_ATOMS: atom_id res chain seq x y z
N MET A 1 -31.61 -23.16 9.54
CA MET A 1 -30.74 -22.86 8.40
C MET A 1 -30.47 -24.13 7.61
N ARG A 2 -30.57 -24.07 6.29
CA ARG A 2 -30.31 -25.16 5.34
C ARG A 2 -29.08 -24.80 4.52
N PHE A 3 -28.09 -25.69 4.51
CA PHE A 3 -26.87 -25.53 3.72
C PHE A 3 -26.80 -26.62 2.66
N LEU A 4 -26.37 -26.27 1.45
CA LEU A 4 -26.15 -27.22 0.36
C LEU A 4 -24.65 -27.45 0.17
N SER A 5 -24.19 -28.69 0.19
CA SER A 5 -22.82 -29.07 -0.12
C SER A 5 -22.75 -29.74 -1.50
N VAL A 6 -22.00 -29.13 -2.42
CA VAL A 6 -21.88 -29.56 -3.82
C VAL A 6 -20.43 -29.93 -4.13
N GLY A 7 -20.20 -31.20 -4.45
CA GLY A 7 -18.86 -31.73 -4.73
C GLY A 7 -17.92 -31.75 -3.51
N TRP A 8 -18.35 -31.20 -2.37
CA TRP A 8 -17.61 -31.18 -1.12
C TRP A 8 -18.19 -32.20 -0.16
N ASP A 9 -17.37 -33.17 0.26
CA ASP A 9 -17.76 -34.13 1.29
C ASP A 9 -17.79 -33.45 2.68
N LEU A 10 -18.97 -32.98 3.08
CA LEU A 10 -19.24 -32.36 4.39
C LEU A 10 -20.41 -33.05 5.07
N GLU A 11 -20.28 -33.30 6.37
CA GLU A 11 -21.33 -33.94 7.18
C GLU A 11 -21.73 -33.09 8.35
N GLY A 12 -23.01 -33.10 8.68
CA GLY A 12 -23.52 -32.37 9.84
C GLY A 12 -25.01 -32.05 9.74
N PRO A 13 -25.62 -31.61 10.84
CA PRO A 13 -27.02 -31.26 10.86
C PRO A 13 -27.30 -30.05 9.96
N GLY A 14 -28.33 -30.14 9.14
CA GLY A 14 -28.74 -29.06 8.23
C GLY A 14 -27.89 -28.92 6.96
N ILE A 15 -26.92 -29.81 6.73
CA ILE A 15 -26.15 -29.88 5.47
C ILE A 15 -26.78 -30.95 4.58
N THR A 16 -27.23 -30.54 3.39
CA THR A 16 -27.72 -31.42 2.33
C THR A 16 -26.60 -31.63 1.30
N LYS A 17 -26.19 -32.87 1.05
CA LYS A 17 -25.22 -33.20 -0.01
C LYS A 17 -25.97 -33.37 -1.34
N ALA A 18 -25.45 -32.80 -2.43
CA ALA A 18 -26.01 -33.00 -3.76
C ALA A 18 -24.96 -32.79 -4.86
N ASP A 19 -25.28 -33.26 -6.07
CA ASP A 19 -24.45 -33.02 -7.25
C ASP A 19 -24.79 -31.68 -7.90
N PHE A 20 -23.81 -31.09 -8.58
CA PHE A 20 -23.96 -29.83 -9.30
C PHE A 20 -25.11 -29.83 -10.35
N PRO A 21 -25.28 -30.88 -11.19
CA PRO A 21 -26.40 -30.94 -12.13
C PRO A 21 -27.76 -31.19 -11.44
N ASN A 22 -27.82 -32.08 -10.45
CA ASN A 22 -29.08 -32.68 -9.98
C ASN A 22 -29.61 -32.11 -8.65
N SER A 23 -28.98 -31.06 -8.13
CA SER A 23 -29.38 -30.39 -6.89
C SER A 23 -30.66 -29.57 -7.06
N GLU A 24 -31.37 -29.37 -5.94
CA GLU A 24 -32.37 -28.31 -5.81
C GLU A 24 -31.78 -26.94 -6.17
N SER A 25 -32.64 -25.94 -6.37
CA SER A 25 -32.17 -24.60 -6.72
C SER A 25 -31.27 -24.03 -5.62
N PHE A 26 -30.11 -23.51 -6.00
CA PHE A 26 -29.14 -22.96 -5.03
C PHE A 26 -29.72 -21.79 -4.22
N ALA A 27 -30.66 -21.03 -4.79
CA ALA A 27 -31.35 -19.93 -4.13
C ALA A 27 -32.33 -20.37 -3.02
N SER A 28 -32.64 -21.66 -2.91
CA SER A 28 -33.55 -22.21 -1.87
C SER A 28 -32.86 -22.52 -0.54
N PHE A 29 -31.55 -22.28 -0.45
CA PHE A 29 -30.73 -22.53 0.74
C PHE A 29 -30.22 -21.22 1.34
N ASP A 30 -29.86 -21.25 2.62
CA ASP A 30 -29.26 -20.09 3.29
C ASP A 30 -27.77 -19.95 2.95
N GLY A 31 -27.12 -21.07 2.60
CA GLY A 31 -25.77 -21.06 2.06
C GLY A 31 -25.43 -22.28 1.23
N VAL A 32 -24.53 -22.09 0.26
CA VAL A 32 -24.12 -23.11 -0.70
C VAL A 32 -22.61 -23.24 -0.64
N LEU A 33 -22.11 -24.43 -0.35
CA LEU A 33 -20.69 -24.77 -0.25
C LEU A 33 -20.30 -25.60 -1.47
N ILE A 34 -19.41 -25.08 -2.30
CA ILE A 34 -19.00 -25.71 -3.55
C ILE A 34 -17.52 -26.03 -3.51
N ASP A 35 -17.19 -27.31 -3.71
CA ASP A 35 -15.87 -27.71 -4.17
C ASP A 35 -15.89 -27.76 -5.70
N PRO A 36 -15.13 -26.89 -6.39
CA PRO A 36 -15.15 -26.83 -7.84
C PRO A 36 -14.42 -28.02 -8.50
N SER A 37 -13.58 -28.77 -7.77
CA SER A 37 -12.71 -29.80 -8.36
C SER A 37 -13.47 -30.89 -9.15
N PRO A 38 -14.60 -31.44 -8.67
CA PRO A 38 -15.34 -32.47 -9.40
C PRO A 38 -16.02 -31.97 -10.68
N LEU A 39 -16.19 -30.65 -10.88
CA LEU A 39 -16.93 -30.12 -12.03
C LEU A 39 -16.29 -30.47 -13.37
N ARG A 40 -14.98 -30.71 -13.40
CA ARG A 40 -14.26 -31.17 -14.59
C ARG A 40 -14.82 -32.48 -15.17
N GLU A 41 -15.41 -33.32 -14.33
CA GLU A 41 -15.97 -34.62 -14.73
C GLU A 41 -17.21 -34.46 -15.61
N LEU A 42 -17.84 -33.27 -15.62
CA LEU A 42 -18.98 -32.97 -16.48
C LEU A 42 -18.63 -32.90 -17.96
N TRP A 43 -17.36 -32.62 -18.31
CA TRP A 43 -16.93 -32.50 -19.70
C TRP A 43 -15.75 -33.38 -20.08
N ARG A 44 -14.85 -33.69 -19.14
CA ARG A 44 -13.60 -34.42 -19.43
C ARG A 44 -13.80 -35.78 -20.13
N PRO A 45 -14.82 -36.60 -19.78
CA PRO A 45 -15.06 -37.86 -20.49
C PRO A 45 -15.51 -37.70 -21.95
N TYR A 46 -15.99 -36.52 -22.31
CA TYR A 46 -16.62 -36.25 -23.61
C TYR A 46 -15.84 -35.27 -24.49
N ALA A 47 -14.92 -34.52 -23.89
CA ALA A 47 -14.12 -33.51 -24.59
C ALA A 47 -12.91 -34.15 -25.30
N GLU A 48 -12.64 -33.69 -26.51
CA GLU A 48 -11.48 -34.09 -27.31
C GLU A 48 -10.28 -33.22 -26.95
N LEU A 49 -9.13 -33.84 -26.62
CA LEU A 49 -7.90 -33.10 -26.38
C LEU A 49 -7.27 -32.67 -27.71
N GLY A 50 -7.22 -31.36 -27.95
CA GLY A 50 -6.58 -30.79 -29.13
C GLY A 50 -5.05 -30.89 -29.10
N PRO A 51 -4.38 -30.71 -30.26
CA PRO A 51 -2.91 -30.74 -30.36
C PRO A 51 -2.21 -29.60 -29.61
N ASP A 52 -2.94 -28.54 -29.28
CA ASP A 52 -2.53 -27.41 -28.46
C ASP A 52 -2.73 -27.65 -26.94
N GLY A 53 -3.16 -28.84 -26.55
CA GLY A 53 -3.38 -29.22 -25.16
C GLY A 53 -4.70 -28.70 -24.57
N ILE A 54 -5.63 -28.21 -25.40
CA ILE A 54 -6.93 -27.70 -24.94
C ILE A 54 -8.03 -28.73 -25.20
N TYR A 55 -8.78 -29.07 -24.15
CA TYR A 55 -10.00 -29.87 -24.27
C TYR A 55 -11.09 -29.10 -25.02
N ARG A 56 -11.70 -29.73 -26.03
CA ARG A 56 -12.73 -29.14 -26.87
C ARG A 56 -13.99 -29.98 -26.90
N LEU A 57 -15.13 -29.29 -26.94
CA LEU A 57 -16.42 -29.88 -27.29
C LEU A 57 -16.89 -29.29 -28.62
N TYR A 58 -17.37 -30.17 -29.49
CA TYR A 58 -17.90 -29.82 -30.81
C TYR A 58 -19.43 -29.97 -30.79
N PRO A 59 -20.22 -28.88 -30.76
CA PRO A 59 -21.68 -28.96 -30.68
C PRO A 59 -22.37 -29.75 -31.79
N THR A 60 -21.68 -29.93 -32.93
CA THR A 60 -22.18 -30.73 -34.06
C THR A 60 -22.01 -32.24 -33.86
N ARG A 61 -21.20 -32.68 -32.90
CA ARG A 61 -20.81 -34.08 -32.69
C ARG A 61 -21.10 -34.60 -31.28
N ASP A 62 -21.42 -33.72 -30.33
CA ASP A 62 -21.55 -34.04 -28.91
C ASP A 62 -22.99 -34.34 -28.45
N PHE A 63 -23.90 -34.57 -29.40
CA PHE A 63 -25.31 -34.87 -29.16
C PHE A 63 -26.04 -33.86 -28.24
N GLY A 64 -25.61 -32.60 -28.23
CA GLY A 64 -26.22 -31.52 -27.45
C GLY A 64 -25.61 -31.30 -26.06
N LEU A 65 -24.55 -32.02 -25.72
CA LEU A 65 -23.83 -31.87 -24.45
C LEU A 65 -23.34 -30.43 -24.23
N SER A 66 -22.70 -29.80 -25.21
CA SER A 66 -22.23 -28.41 -25.11
C SER A 66 -23.34 -27.45 -24.71
N ARG A 67 -24.52 -27.61 -25.33
CA ARG A 67 -25.69 -26.77 -25.04
C ARG A 67 -26.22 -27.04 -23.64
N ALA A 68 -26.31 -28.30 -23.23
CA ALA A 68 -26.75 -28.69 -21.89
C ALA A 68 -25.80 -28.14 -20.82
N LEU A 69 -24.48 -28.25 -21.02
CA LEU A 69 -23.45 -27.78 -20.10
C LEU A 69 -23.47 -26.25 -19.96
N LEU A 70 -23.53 -25.52 -21.07
CA LEU A 70 -23.63 -24.05 -21.05
C LEU A 70 -24.90 -23.58 -20.35
N ASN A 71 -26.03 -24.24 -20.60
CA ASN A 71 -27.29 -23.93 -19.94
C ASN A 71 -27.24 -24.23 -18.45
N LEU A 72 -26.62 -25.35 -18.05
CA LEU A 72 -26.46 -25.73 -16.64
C LEU A 72 -25.63 -24.70 -15.88
N PHE A 73 -24.46 -24.33 -16.40
CA PHE A 73 -23.61 -23.30 -15.76
C PHE A 73 -24.31 -21.95 -15.68
N HIS A 74 -25.02 -21.55 -16.74
CA HIS A 74 -25.80 -20.31 -16.74
C HIS A 74 -26.97 -20.35 -15.74
N LEU A 75 -27.64 -21.49 -15.61
CA LEU A 75 -28.69 -21.68 -14.61
C LEU A 75 -28.11 -21.57 -13.20
N ARG A 76 -27.06 -22.32 -12.88
CA ARG A 76 -26.43 -22.27 -11.54
C ARG A 76 -25.86 -20.89 -11.22
N GLN A 77 -25.30 -20.19 -12.21
CA GLN A 77 -24.87 -18.81 -12.04
C GLN A 77 -26.03 -17.89 -11.64
N LYS A 78 -27.18 -17.99 -12.32
CA LYS A 78 -28.39 -17.23 -11.97
C LYS A 78 -28.92 -17.55 -10.58
N GLU A 79 -28.93 -18.82 -10.20
CA GLU A 79 -29.38 -19.21 -8.85
C GLU A 79 -28.45 -18.66 -7.76
N LEU A 80 -27.14 -18.60 -8.02
CA LEU A 80 -26.19 -17.96 -7.11
C LEU A 80 -26.35 -16.44 -7.08
N GLU A 81 -26.67 -15.82 -8.22
CA GLU A 81 -27.03 -14.40 -8.26
C GLU A 81 -28.30 -14.13 -7.42
N ASP A 82 -29.33 -14.96 -7.54
CA ASP A 82 -30.54 -14.84 -6.71
C ASP A 82 -30.24 -15.07 -5.22
N LEU A 83 -29.39 -16.05 -4.88
CA LEU A 83 -28.91 -16.29 -3.51
C LEU A 83 -28.24 -15.04 -2.91
N LEU A 84 -27.34 -14.40 -3.65
CA LEU A 84 -26.52 -13.29 -3.16
C LEU A 84 -27.25 -11.95 -3.20
N PHE A 85 -27.94 -11.63 -4.30
CA PHE A 85 -28.55 -10.32 -4.51
C PHE A 85 -29.98 -10.22 -3.99
N ARG A 86 -30.70 -11.34 -3.81
CA ARG A 86 -32.11 -11.32 -3.37
C ARG A 86 -32.32 -11.96 -2.01
N ALA A 87 -31.72 -13.13 -1.77
CA ALA A 87 -31.91 -13.87 -0.53
C ALA A 87 -30.96 -13.43 0.60
N GLY A 88 -29.80 -12.86 0.26
CA GLY A 88 -28.78 -12.48 1.24
C GLY A 88 -28.00 -13.67 1.82
N GLY A 89 -27.92 -14.77 1.07
CA GLY A 89 -27.25 -16.00 1.49
C GLY A 89 -25.72 -15.96 1.36
N VAL A 90 -25.08 -17.07 1.72
CA VAL A 90 -23.61 -17.22 1.67
C VAL A 90 -23.20 -18.27 0.64
N LEU A 91 -22.36 -17.89 -0.32
CA LEU A 91 -21.67 -18.83 -1.22
C LEU A 91 -20.27 -19.11 -0.68
N VAL A 92 -19.97 -20.35 -0.31
CA VAL A 92 -18.62 -20.79 0.06
C VAL A 92 -17.99 -21.54 -1.09
N VAL A 93 -16.79 -21.15 -1.52
CA VAL A 93 -16.07 -21.81 -2.62
C VAL A 93 -14.70 -22.28 -2.14
N ARG A 94 -14.40 -23.57 -2.32
CA ARG A 94 -13.04 -24.07 -2.08
C ARG A 94 -12.09 -23.54 -3.15
N VAL A 95 -10.98 -22.98 -2.69
CA VAL A 95 -9.87 -22.51 -3.51
C VAL A 95 -9.05 -23.72 -3.95
N ARG A 96 -9.26 -24.12 -5.20
CA ARG A 96 -8.54 -25.14 -5.95
C ARG A 96 -7.61 -24.50 -6.99
N PRO A 97 -6.50 -25.15 -7.37
CA PRO A 97 -5.68 -24.69 -8.48
C PRO A 97 -6.52 -24.61 -9.76
N PRO A 98 -6.24 -23.64 -10.66
CA PRO A 98 -6.91 -23.59 -11.94
C PRO A 98 -6.59 -24.87 -12.72
N GLU A 99 -7.61 -25.55 -13.21
CA GLU A 99 -7.46 -26.73 -14.06
C GLU A 99 -7.74 -26.38 -15.53
N GLU A 100 -7.34 -27.28 -16.42
CA GLU A 100 -7.66 -27.18 -17.84
C GLU A 100 -9.18 -27.23 -18.03
N GLY A 101 -9.74 -26.07 -18.38
CA GLY A 101 -11.13 -25.94 -18.77
C GLY A 101 -11.41 -26.58 -20.13
N VAL A 102 -12.65 -26.43 -20.59
CA VAL A 102 -13.11 -26.89 -21.90
C VAL A 102 -13.49 -25.71 -22.78
N LEU A 103 -13.09 -25.77 -24.04
CA LEU A 103 -13.51 -24.84 -25.07
C LEU A 103 -14.69 -25.45 -25.84
N VAL A 104 -15.85 -24.83 -25.74
CA VAL A 104 -17.00 -25.13 -26.59
C VAL A 104 -16.84 -24.39 -27.90
N GLU A 105 -16.60 -25.14 -28.97
CA GLU A 105 -16.41 -24.61 -30.32
C GLU A 105 -17.71 -23.97 -30.85
N GLY A 106 -17.57 -22.88 -31.58
CA GLY A 106 -18.69 -22.06 -32.04
C GLY A 106 -18.25 -20.69 -32.51
N ASN A 107 -19.20 -19.82 -32.84
CA ASN A 107 -18.92 -18.45 -33.24
C ASN A 107 -19.71 -17.44 -32.37
N PRO A 108 -19.09 -16.79 -31.36
CA PRO A 108 -17.71 -17.01 -30.87
C PRO A 108 -17.57 -18.28 -30.00
N PRO A 109 -16.36 -18.85 -29.88
CA PRO A 109 -16.11 -19.98 -28.99
C PRO A 109 -16.23 -19.56 -27.53
N ARG A 110 -16.66 -20.48 -26.66
CA ARG A 110 -16.89 -20.21 -25.23
C ARG A 110 -16.04 -21.12 -24.38
N ARG A 111 -15.29 -20.54 -23.43
CA ARG A 111 -14.50 -21.30 -22.47
C ARG A 111 -15.29 -21.51 -21.18
N LEU A 112 -15.31 -22.73 -20.69
CA LEU A 112 -15.77 -23.11 -19.36
C LEU A 112 -14.60 -23.66 -18.56
N ASP A 113 -14.55 -23.35 -17.28
CA ASP A 113 -13.63 -23.89 -16.30
C ASP A 113 -14.38 -24.21 -15.01
N ILE A 114 -13.67 -24.77 -14.03
CA ILE A 114 -14.23 -25.16 -12.74
C ILE A 114 -14.76 -23.98 -11.91
N TYR A 115 -14.50 -22.72 -12.30
CA TYR A 115 -14.99 -21.52 -11.63
C TYR A 115 -16.04 -20.76 -12.45
N SER A 116 -16.42 -21.27 -13.62
CA SER A 116 -17.32 -20.57 -14.54
C SER A 116 -18.75 -20.44 -14.03
N PHE A 117 -19.09 -21.12 -12.93
CA PHE A 117 -20.38 -20.98 -12.24
C PHE A 117 -20.45 -19.73 -11.35
N LEU A 118 -19.31 -19.12 -11.01
CA LEU A 118 -19.26 -17.96 -10.13
C LEU A 118 -20.18 -16.84 -10.65
N PRO A 119 -20.91 -16.15 -9.76
CA PRO A 119 -21.89 -15.12 -10.12
C PRO A 119 -21.23 -13.94 -10.83
N LYS A 120 -22.00 -13.23 -11.66
CA LYS A 120 -21.56 -11.96 -12.23
C LYS A 120 -21.80 -10.85 -11.23
N ALA A 121 -20.73 -10.19 -10.80
CA ALA A 121 -20.80 -9.05 -9.90
C ALA A 121 -19.72 -8.02 -10.28
N SER A 122 -19.98 -6.76 -9.98
CA SER A 122 -19.04 -5.66 -10.21
C SER A 122 -18.86 -4.92 -8.90
N LEU A 123 -17.66 -5.00 -8.32
CA LEU A 123 -17.32 -4.36 -7.06
C LEU A 123 -16.41 -3.17 -7.35
N VAL A 124 -16.72 -2.04 -6.73
CA VAL A 124 -15.99 -0.77 -6.90
C VAL A 124 -15.59 -0.27 -5.52
N SER A 125 -14.30 0.02 -5.35
CA SER A 125 -13.75 0.55 -4.10
C SER A 125 -12.68 1.59 -4.42
N GLY A 126 -13.02 2.87 -4.25
CA GLY A 126 -12.15 3.99 -4.63
C GLY A 126 -11.72 3.91 -6.11
N PRO A 127 -10.41 3.88 -6.43
CA PRO A 127 -9.91 3.77 -7.81
C PRO A 127 -9.97 2.34 -8.37
N TYR A 128 -10.37 1.36 -7.58
CA TYR A 128 -10.26 -0.06 -7.92
C TYR A 128 -11.59 -0.64 -8.40
N HIS A 129 -11.51 -1.52 -9.40
CA HIS A 129 -12.64 -2.23 -9.98
C HIS A 129 -12.37 -3.74 -10.04
N LEU A 130 -13.30 -4.55 -9.53
CA LEU A 130 -13.23 -6.00 -9.57
C LEU A 130 -14.51 -6.56 -10.22
N SER A 131 -14.38 -7.13 -11.41
CA SER A 131 -15.47 -7.82 -12.11
C SER A 131 -15.40 -9.32 -11.83
N LEU A 132 -16.44 -9.94 -11.27
CA LEU A 132 -16.53 -11.38 -11.14
C LEU A 132 -17.20 -12.02 -12.37
N PRO A 133 -16.76 -13.21 -12.79
CA PRO A 133 -15.57 -13.94 -12.32
C PRO A 133 -14.25 -13.49 -12.95
N GLN A 134 -14.29 -12.66 -14.01
CA GLN A 134 -13.14 -12.42 -14.91
C GLN A 134 -11.92 -11.76 -14.26
N GLY A 135 -12.14 -10.91 -13.26
CA GLY A 135 -11.13 -10.16 -12.53
C GLY A 135 -10.47 -10.92 -11.39
N LEU A 136 -11.02 -12.09 -11.02
CA LEU A 136 -10.46 -12.99 -10.01
C LEU A 136 -9.61 -14.08 -10.68
N ARG A 137 -8.47 -14.42 -10.07
CA ARG A 137 -7.56 -15.46 -10.53
C ARG A 137 -7.20 -16.38 -9.37
N PHE A 138 -7.10 -17.65 -9.70
CA PHE A 138 -6.65 -18.70 -8.80
C PHE A 138 -5.29 -19.16 -9.32
N LEU A 139 -4.27 -19.22 -8.45
CA LEU A 139 -2.93 -19.65 -8.83
C LEU A 139 -2.54 -20.92 -8.08
N PRO A 140 -1.89 -21.89 -8.75
CA PRO A 140 -1.41 -23.10 -8.09
C PRO A 140 -0.24 -22.75 -7.17
N ARG A 141 -0.47 -22.80 -5.86
CA ARG A 141 0.56 -22.52 -4.84
C ARG A 141 0.29 -23.40 -3.64
N ARG A 142 1.24 -24.27 -3.31
CA ARG A 142 1.13 -25.22 -2.18
C ARG A 142 1.98 -24.76 -1.02
N GLY A 143 1.48 -24.89 0.19
CA GLY A 143 2.20 -24.49 1.41
C GLY A 143 1.48 -24.90 2.68
N GLN A 144 2.16 -24.77 3.82
CA GLN A 144 1.62 -25.03 5.17
C GLN A 144 1.77 -23.80 6.08
N ASP A 145 2.17 -22.67 5.51
CA ASP A 145 2.46 -21.39 6.17
C ASP A 145 1.24 -20.46 6.18
N LEU A 146 0.05 -21.02 6.41
CA LEU A 146 -1.18 -20.24 6.55
C LEU A 146 -1.11 -19.40 7.83
N LEU A 147 -1.27 -18.09 7.67
CA LEU A 147 -1.38 -17.11 8.74
C LEU A 147 -2.79 -16.53 8.73
N LEU A 148 -3.47 -16.56 9.88
CA LEU A 148 -4.72 -15.85 10.04
C LEU A 148 -4.49 -14.34 10.03
N SER A 149 -5.29 -13.65 9.25
CA SER A 149 -5.31 -12.19 9.17
C SER A 149 -6.41 -11.59 10.04
N ASP A 150 -7.55 -12.27 10.15
CA ASP A 150 -8.67 -11.86 11.01
C ASP A 150 -9.08 -13.01 11.95
N PRO A 151 -8.57 -13.04 13.19
CA PRO A 151 -8.92 -14.06 14.17
C PRO A 151 -10.32 -13.88 14.76
N THR A 152 -10.96 -12.72 14.57
CA THR A 152 -12.30 -12.44 15.09
C THR A 152 -13.41 -12.90 14.15
N HIS A 153 -13.04 -13.22 12.90
CA HIS A 153 -13.98 -13.66 11.89
C HIS A 153 -14.67 -14.98 12.28
N PRO A 154 -15.98 -15.16 12.04
CA PRO A 154 -16.71 -16.39 12.40
C PRO A 154 -16.15 -17.70 11.82
N LEU A 155 -15.40 -17.62 10.71
CA LEU A 155 -14.76 -18.78 10.06
C LEU A 155 -13.29 -19.00 10.48
N ALA A 156 -12.75 -18.17 11.38
CA ALA A 156 -11.39 -18.35 11.89
C ALA A 156 -11.18 -19.74 12.54
N PRO A 157 -12.10 -20.29 13.36
CA PRO A 157 -11.91 -21.63 13.96
C PRO A 157 -11.73 -22.74 12.93
N TYR A 158 -12.44 -22.67 11.80
CA TYR A 158 -12.27 -23.62 10.70
C TYR A 158 -10.86 -23.52 10.08
N LEU A 159 -10.39 -22.31 9.82
CA LEU A 159 -9.06 -22.07 9.24
C LEU A 159 -7.93 -22.48 10.19
N GLU A 160 -8.05 -22.17 11.49
CA GLU A 160 -7.08 -22.60 12.50
C GLU A 160 -6.97 -24.11 12.56
N ARG A 161 -8.12 -24.78 12.65
CA ARG A 161 -8.19 -26.24 12.81
C ARG A 161 -7.49 -26.97 11.68
N PHE A 162 -7.72 -26.54 10.44
CA PHE A 162 -7.23 -27.25 9.27
C PHE A 162 -5.93 -26.67 8.68
N SER A 163 -5.42 -25.53 9.19
CA SER A 163 -4.18 -24.87 8.73
C SER A 163 -3.00 -25.83 8.51
N ARG A 164 -2.81 -26.82 9.40
CA ARG A 164 -1.72 -27.79 9.37
C ARG A 164 -1.76 -28.75 8.18
N HIS A 165 -2.91 -28.93 7.54
CA HIS A 165 -3.08 -29.82 6.39
C HIS A 165 -2.51 -29.22 5.09
N GLY A 166 -2.19 -27.93 5.11
CA GLY A 166 -1.68 -27.20 3.97
C GLY A 166 -2.74 -26.83 2.94
N TYR A 167 -2.43 -25.80 2.16
CA TYR A 167 -3.27 -25.27 1.08
C TYR A 167 -2.68 -25.64 -0.29
N GLU A 168 -3.48 -25.49 -1.35
CA GLU A 168 -3.06 -25.84 -2.71
C GLU A 168 -3.19 -24.76 -3.78
N ALA A 169 -3.87 -23.66 -3.45
CA ALA A 169 -3.98 -22.51 -4.33
C ALA A 169 -4.13 -21.21 -3.53
N VAL A 170 -3.85 -20.10 -4.21
CA VAL A 170 -4.02 -18.73 -3.70
C VAL A 170 -4.93 -17.92 -4.62
N LEU A 171 -5.51 -16.85 -4.08
CA LEU A 171 -6.36 -15.89 -4.79
C LEU A 171 -5.54 -14.66 -5.18
N THR A 172 -5.76 -14.16 -6.39
CA THR A 172 -5.21 -12.87 -6.84
C THR A 172 -6.17 -12.19 -7.82
N THR A 173 -5.87 -10.96 -8.21
CA THR A 173 -6.63 -10.22 -9.23
C THR A 173 -5.83 -10.13 -10.53
N VAL A 174 -6.52 -9.94 -11.66
CA VAL A 174 -5.88 -9.86 -13.00
C VAL A 174 -4.86 -8.72 -13.12
N PHE A 175 -5.02 -7.64 -12.35
CA PHE A 175 -4.19 -6.44 -12.44
C PHE A 175 -3.44 -6.10 -11.14
N GLY A 176 -3.30 -7.06 -10.21
CA GLY A 176 -2.58 -6.86 -8.96
C GLY A 176 -3.26 -5.88 -7.99
N VAL A 177 -4.54 -5.58 -8.21
CA VAL A 177 -5.38 -4.84 -7.28
C VAL A 177 -5.51 -5.65 -5.97
N PRO A 178 -5.28 -5.02 -4.80
CA PRO A 178 -5.37 -5.73 -3.53
C PRO A 178 -6.81 -6.20 -3.26
N LEU A 179 -7.00 -7.50 -3.01
CA LEU A 179 -8.31 -8.07 -2.67
C LEU A 179 -8.90 -7.49 -1.38
N SER A 180 -8.04 -7.01 -0.46
CA SER A 180 -8.44 -6.30 0.76
C SER A 180 -9.16 -4.98 0.51
N ALA A 181 -9.13 -4.44 -0.71
CA ALA A 181 -9.91 -3.25 -1.06
C ALA A 181 -11.41 -3.56 -1.23
N PHE A 182 -11.79 -4.82 -1.49
CA PHE A 182 -13.18 -5.20 -1.77
C PHE A 182 -13.80 -6.08 -0.69
N GLY A 183 -12.99 -6.70 0.17
CA GLY A 183 -13.47 -7.62 1.20
C GLY A 183 -12.41 -7.91 2.26
N THR A 184 -12.74 -8.79 3.19
CA THR A 184 -11.88 -9.12 4.33
C THR A 184 -11.02 -10.35 4.00
N VAL A 185 -9.70 -10.15 3.94
CA VAL A 185 -8.76 -11.28 3.83
C VAL A 185 -8.71 -11.99 5.17
N LEU A 186 -9.18 -13.25 5.21
CA LEU A 186 -9.27 -14.02 6.46
C LEU A 186 -7.94 -14.72 6.79
N ALA A 187 -7.22 -15.15 5.75
CA ALA A 187 -5.92 -15.79 5.90
C ALA A 187 -5.04 -15.54 4.67
N GLN A 188 -3.74 -15.52 4.90
CA GLN A 188 -2.70 -15.31 3.88
C GLN A 188 -1.50 -16.23 4.11
N ASN A 189 -0.67 -16.45 3.10
CA ASN A 189 0.61 -17.14 3.28
C ASN A 189 1.70 -16.17 3.79
N ARG A 190 2.91 -16.66 4.05
CA ARG A 190 4.03 -15.83 4.52
C ARG A 190 4.46 -14.75 3.52
N VAL A 191 4.15 -14.94 2.23
CA VAL A 191 4.45 -13.98 1.15
C VAL A 191 3.39 -12.88 1.07
N GLY A 192 2.25 -13.05 1.75
CA GLY A 192 1.14 -12.11 1.75
C GLY A 192 0.08 -12.38 0.69
N ASP A 193 0.08 -13.55 0.03
CA ASP A 193 -1.02 -13.89 -0.89
C ASP A 193 -2.26 -14.30 -0.11
N PRO A 194 -3.45 -13.80 -0.47
CA PRO A 194 -4.70 -14.24 0.11
C PRO A 194 -5.00 -15.72 -0.17
N LEU A 195 -5.27 -16.46 0.91
CA LEU A 195 -5.69 -17.87 0.89
C LEU A 195 -7.20 -18.00 1.15
N ALA A 196 -7.73 -17.11 1.97
CA ALA A 196 -9.12 -17.06 2.35
C ALA A 196 -9.63 -15.61 2.27
N LEU A 197 -10.82 -15.40 1.73
CA LEU A 197 -11.41 -14.09 1.49
C LEU A 197 -12.90 -14.14 1.77
N ASP A 198 -13.42 -13.23 2.60
CA ASP A 198 -14.85 -12.92 2.68
C ASP A 198 -15.13 -11.68 1.81
N LEU A 199 -15.95 -11.85 0.78
CA LEU A 199 -16.28 -10.83 -0.21
C LEU A 199 -17.77 -10.49 -0.15
N PRO A 200 -18.16 -9.31 0.35
CA PRO A 200 -19.57 -8.88 0.34
C PRO A 200 -20.03 -8.65 -1.10
N VAL A 201 -21.17 -9.23 -1.47
CA VAL A 201 -21.76 -9.13 -2.82
C VAL A 201 -23.27 -9.01 -2.72
N GLY A 202 -23.82 -7.85 -3.09
CA GLY A 202 -25.25 -7.59 -2.96
C GLY A 202 -25.68 -7.60 -1.50
N LEU A 203 -26.72 -8.37 -1.18
CA LEU A 203 -27.20 -8.57 0.19
C LEU A 203 -26.46 -9.71 0.91
N GLY A 204 -25.77 -10.56 0.16
CA GLY A 204 -25.07 -11.75 0.63
C GLY A 204 -23.56 -11.60 0.57
N ARG A 205 -22.86 -12.74 0.55
CA ARG A 205 -21.39 -12.76 0.48
C ARG A 205 -20.85 -14.04 -0.15
N ILE A 206 -19.66 -13.91 -0.73
CA ILE A 206 -18.88 -15.03 -1.27
C ILE A 206 -17.65 -15.23 -0.38
N VAL A 207 -17.55 -16.39 0.25
CA VAL A 207 -16.40 -16.77 1.05
C VAL A 207 -15.55 -17.77 0.27
N PHE A 208 -14.33 -17.39 -0.04
CA PHE A 208 -13.33 -18.31 -0.56
C PHE A 208 -12.55 -18.93 0.59
N LEU A 209 -12.51 -20.26 0.65
CA LEU A 209 -11.78 -21.00 1.69
C LEU A 209 -10.70 -21.90 1.07
N PRO A 210 -9.54 -22.07 1.71
CA PRO A 210 -8.51 -22.97 1.24
C PRO A 210 -9.04 -24.41 1.22
N SER A 211 -8.55 -25.16 0.24
CA SER A 211 -8.73 -26.59 0.24
C SER A 211 -7.64 -27.26 1.08
N PHE A 212 -8.07 -27.99 2.11
CA PHE A 212 -7.20 -28.75 3.01
C PHE A 212 -7.27 -30.25 2.66
N ALA A 213 -6.12 -30.87 2.41
CA ALA A 213 -6.03 -32.30 2.14
C ALA A 213 -6.16 -33.12 3.43
N GLY A 214 -7.01 -34.15 3.47
CA GLY A 214 -7.21 -34.98 4.67
C GLY A 214 -8.11 -34.36 5.74
N GLN A 215 -8.83 -33.29 5.40
CA GLN A 215 -9.88 -32.73 6.24
C GLN A 215 -10.97 -33.76 6.55
N GLU A 216 -11.34 -33.88 7.83
CA GLU A 216 -12.44 -34.73 8.26
C GLU A 216 -13.80 -34.07 7.96
N ALA A 217 -14.65 -34.77 7.21
CA ALA A 217 -15.92 -34.24 6.67
C ALA A 217 -16.89 -33.75 7.77
N LYS A 218 -17.00 -34.48 8.88
CA LYS A 218 -17.90 -34.16 9.99
C LYS A 218 -17.44 -32.94 10.78
N GLU A 219 -16.15 -32.92 11.17
CA GLU A 219 -15.58 -31.79 11.90
C GLU A 219 -15.62 -30.51 11.06
N ALA A 220 -15.31 -30.62 9.76
CA ALA A 220 -15.41 -29.50 8.82
C ALA A 220 -16.85 -28.98 8.71
N GLY A 221 -17.83 -29.87 8.56
CA GLY A 221 -19.24 -29.50 8.48
C GLY A 221 -19.75 -28.81 9.75
N GLU A 222 -19.35 -29.29 10.94
CA GLU A 222 -19.71 -28.65 12.21
C GLU A 222 -19.15 -27.24 12.35
N LEU A 223 -17.84 -27.05 12.08
CA LEU A 223 -17.18 -25.75 12.18
C LEU A 223 -17.73 -24.74 11.16
N LEU A 224 -17.91 -25.18 9.90
CA LEU A 224 -18.49 -24.34 8.86
C LEU A 224 -19.93 -23.96 9.19
N ARG A 225 -20.75 -24.90 9.67
CA ARG A 225 -22.14 -24.62 10.05
C ARG A 225 -22.21 -23.55 11.14
N VAL A 226 -21.37 -23.64 12.17
CA VAL A 226 -21.34 -22.63 13.25
C VAL A 226 -20.92 -21.27 12.71
N GLY A 227 -19.82 -21.20 11.96
CA GLY A 227 -19.34 -19.93 11.39
C GLY A 227 -20.31 -19.30 10.39
N LEU A 228 -20.90 -20.10 9.50
CA LEU A 228 -21.90 -19.62 8.54
C LEU A 228 -23.20 -19.16 9.21
N SER A 229 -23.63 -19.85 10.27
CA SER A 229 -24.80 -19.41 11.03
C SER A 229 -24.55 -18.05 11.70
N ALA A 230 -23.35 -17.84 12.23
CA ALA A 230 -22.95 -16.56 12.78
C ALA A 230 -22.86 -15.46 11.70
N LEU A 231 -22.34 -15.76 10.51
CA LEU A 231 -22.32 -14.81 9.38
C LEU A 231 -23.73 -14.41 8.93
N LEU A 232 -24.64 -15.38 8.81
CA LEU A 232 -26.04 -15.12 8.44
C LEU A 232 -26.84 -14.39 9.53
N SER A 233 -26.35 -14.42 10.78
CA SER A 233 -26.96 -13.70 11.90
C SER A 233 -26.36 -12.31 12.13
N GLN A 234 -25.42 -11.89 11.27
CA GLN A 234 -24.87 -10.53 11.35
C GLN A 234 -25.96 -9.49 11.05
N PRO A 235 -25.83 -8.27 11.59
CA PRO A 235 -26.77 -7.19 11.33
C PRO A 235 -26.80 -6.80 9.83
N LEU A 236 -27.77 -5.94 9.49
CA LEU A 236 -28.09 -5.51 8.12
C LEU A 236 -26.82 -5.27 7.26
N PRO A 237 -26.80 -5.76 6.00
CA PRO A 237 -25.66 -5.55 5.12
C PRO A 237 -25.48 -4.06 4.81
N GLU A 238 -24.25 -3.64 4.48
CA GLU A 238 -23.96 -2.26 4.03
C GLU A 238 -24.79 -1.86 2.81
N ALA A 239 -25.16 -2.83 1.96
CA ALA A 239 -26.04 -2.63 0.81
C ALA A 239 -27.54 -2.67 1.16
N ALA A 240 -27.91 -2.41 2.42
CA ALA A 240 -29.30 -2.29 2.82
C ALA A 240 -30.00 -1.17 2.01
N PRO A 241 -31.29 -1.33 1.69
CA PRO A 241 -32.00 -0.30 0.93
C PRO A 241 -32.02 1.05 1.65
N GLU A 242 -31.74 2.14 0.92
CA GLU A 242 -31.71 3.51 1.46
C GLU A 242 -33.01 3.92 2.18
N TRP A 243 -34.15 3.36 1.77
CA TRP A 243 -35.43 3.66 2.41
C TRP A 243 -35.49 3.20 3.88
N LEU A 244 -34.63 2.27 4.29
CA LEU A 244 -34.58 1.77 5.66
C LEU A 244 -34.12 2.86 6.64
N GLU A 245 -33.31 3.83 6.20
CA GLU A 245 -32.88 4.97 6.99
C GLU A 245 -34.04 5.82 7.52
N LYS A 246 -35.21 5.74 6.88
CA LYS A 246 -36.42 6.47 7.28
C LYS A 246 -37.12 5.86 8.49
N TYR A 247 -36.73 4.66 8.89
CA TYR A 247 -37.36 3.90 9.99
C TYR A 247 -36.40 3.86 11.19
N LEU A 248 -36.24 4.99 11.85
CA LEU A 248 -35.37 5.12 13.01
C LEU A 248 -35.95 4.40 14.23
N LEU A 249 -35.10 3.65 14.93
CA LEU A 249 -35.44 3.08 16.23
C LEU A 249 -35.11 4.07 17.36
N PRO A 250 -35.82 4.02 18.50
CA PRO A 250 -35.45 4.82 19.67
C PRO A 250 -34.00 4.58 20.09
N GLY A 251 -33.22 5.66 20.27
CA GLY A 251 -31.79 5.62 20.61
C GLY A 251 -30.83 5.59 19.41
N GLU A 252 -31.31 5.34 18.19
CA GLU A 252 -30.47 5.30 16.99
C GLU A 252 -29.90 6.68 16.63
N GLU A 253 -30.66 7.75 16.86
CA GLU A 253 -30.20 9.13 16.64
C GLU A 253 -29.03 9.53 17.56
N GLU A 254 -29.03 9.03 18.80
CA GLU A 254 -27.94 9.30 19.75
C GLU A 254 -26.66 8.61 19.30
N ILE A 255 -26.77 7.37 18.84
CA ILE A 255 -25.64 6.60 18.29
C ILE A 255 -25.09 7.28 17.03
N LYS A 256 -25.96 7.66 16.08
CA LYS A 256 -25.55 8.37 14.86
C LYS A 256 -24.81 9.68 15.16
N LYS A 257 -25.26 10.45 16.16
CA LYS A 257 -24.55 11.67 16.59
C LYS A 257 -23.14 11.36 17.12
N VAL A 258 -22.98 10.32 17.94
CA VAL A 258 -21.67 9.91 18.46
C VAL A 258 -20.75 9.45 17.32
N GLU A 259 -21.27 8.72 16.33
CA GLU A 259 -20.51 8.31 15.16
C GLU A 259 -20.04 9.51 14.31
N GLU A 260 -20.91 10.49 14.08
CA GLU A 260 -20.58 11.73 13.38
C GLU A 260 -19.53 12.56 14.14
N GLU A 261 -19.65 12.67 15.46
CA GLU A 261 -18.66 13.35 16.31
C GLU A 261 -17.29 12.67 16.23
N LEU A 262 -17.26 11.33 16.28
CA LEU A 262 -16.04 10.55 16.15
C LEU A 262 -15.40 10.70 14.76
N ALA A 263 -16.22 10.73 13.70
CA ALA A 263 -15.75 10.95 12.34
C ALA A 263 -15.09 12.34 12.19
N ARG A 264 -15.71 13.38 12.73
CA ARG A 264 -15.14 14.74 12.76
C ARG A 264 -13.85 14.81 13.56
N GLU A 265 -13.77 14.10 14.68
CA GLU A 265 -12.55 14.04 15.48
C GLU A 265 -11.41 13.35 14.73
N LYS A 266 -11.68 12.24 14.03
CA LYS A 266 -10.70 11.57 13.16
C LYS A 266 -10.17 12.51 12.07
N GLU A 267 -11.06 13.25 11.41
CA GLU A 267 -10.67 14.21 10.37
C GLU A 267 -9.78 15.33 10.94
N ARG A 268 -10.15 15.86 12.11
CA ARG A 268 -9.36 16.87 12.83
C ARG A 268 -7.97 16.35 13.20
N LEU A 269 -7.88 15.11 13.69
CA LEU A 269 -6.60 14.48 14.04
C LEU A 269 -5.72 14.25 12.80
N ASN A 270 -6.29 13.78 11.70
CA ASN A 270 -5.55 13.60 10.44
C ASN A 270 -4.98 14.91 9.91
N ARG A 271 -5.77 16.01 9.96
CA ARG A 271 -5.28 17.34 9.57
C ARG A 271 -4.12 17.79 10.46
N LYS A 272 -4.25 17.60 11.77
CA LYS A 272 -3.19 17.92 12.73
C LYS A 272 -1.92 17.08 12.49
N GLU A 273 -2.07 15.82 12.11
CA GLU A 273 -0.93 14.97 11.74
C GLU A 273 -0.20 15.52 10.51
N GLN A 274 -0.93 15.91 9.46
CA GLN A 274 -0.35 16.51 8.26
C GLN A 274 0.41 17.80 8.57
N GLU A 275 -0.18 18.71 9.37
CA GLU A 275 0.46 19.95 9.82
C GLU A 275 1.76 19.67 10.59
N LEU A 276 1.76 18.67 11.48
CA LEU A 276 2.96 18.25 12.22
C LEU A 276 4.02 17.61 11.31
N GLN A 277 3.60 16.83 10.30
CA GLN A 277 4.53 16.24 9.33
C GLN A 277 5.21 17.32 8.47
N GLU A 278 4.50 18.37 8.07
CA GLU A 278 5.07 19.51 7.35
C GLU A 278 6.04 20.31 8.23
N ALA A 279 5.63 20.65 9.46
CA ALA A 279 6.51 21.32 10.42
C ALA A 279 7.79 20.51 10.70
N ARG A 280 7.69 19.18 10.72
CA ARG A 280 8.84 18.29 10.88
C ARG A 280 9.77 18.32 9.66
N LYS A 281 9.23 18.33 8.44
CA LYS A 281 10.03 18.43 7.20
C LYS A 281 10.89 19.69 7.20
N ASP A 282 10.35 20.83 7.62
CA ASP A 282 11.10 22.09 7.73
C ASP A 282 12.30 21.98 8.66
N LEU A 283 12.13 21.31 9.80
CA LEU A 283 13.22 21.07 10.75
C LEU A 283 14.24 20.06 10.21
N ASP A 284 13.79 19.04 9.47
CA ASP A 284 14.68 18.05 8.86
C ASP A 284 15.54 18.67 7.74
N ILE A 285 15.03 19.67 7.00
CA ILE A 285 15.83 20.45 6.04
C ILE A 285 17.00 21.17 6.75
N LEU A 286 16.77 21.76 7.93
CA LEU A 286 17.84 22.39 8.71
C LEU A 286 18.85 21.37 9.24
N LYS A 287 18.39 20.18 9.65
CA LYS A 287 19.27 19.08 10.09
C LYS A 287 20.11 18.50 8.95
N ALA A 288 19.69 18.66 7.69
CA ALA A 288 20.47 18.24 6.53
C ALA A 288 21.84 18.94 6.44
N ILE A 289 22.02 20.08 7.12
CA ILE A 289 23.33 20.73 7.24
C ILE A 289 24.31 19.86 8.02
N LEU A 290 23.85 19.11 9.01
CA LEU A 290 24.69 18.20 9.80
C LEU A 290 24.91 16.87 9.08
N PHE A 291 23.84 16.29 8.53
CA PHE A 291 23.86 14.98 7.89
C PHE A 291 23.01 14.99 6.61
N PRO A 292 23.58 15.42 5.47
CA PRO A 292 22.86 15.49 4.22
C PRO A 292 22.79 14.12 3.53
N ARG A 293 21.66 13.83 2.88
CA ARG A 293 21.55 12.66 1.97
C ARG A 293 22.33 12.87 0.66
N SER A 294 22.59 14.11 0.27
CA SER A 294 23.28 14.46 -0.97
C SER A 294 23.88 15.87 -0.89
N ARG A 295 24.77 16.22 -1.82
CA ARG A 295 25.31 17.58 -1.94
C ARG A 295 24.20 18.64 -2.07
N MET A 296 23.13 18.32 -2.81
CA MET A 296 21.96 19.20 -2.93
C MET A 296 21.20 19.35 -1.61
N ALA A 297 21.09 18.29 -0.80
CA ALA A 297 20.47 18.39 0.51
C ALA A 297 21.25 19.32 1.45
N LEU A 298 22.59 19.29 1.38
CA LEU A 298 23.44 20.22 2.12
C LEU A 298 23.25 21.67 1.65
N LEU A 299 23.21 21.89 0.33
CA LEU A 299 22.95 23.20 -0.27
C LEU A 299 21.60 23.77 0.21
N ASN A 300 20.54 22.99 0.08
CA ASN A 300 19.20 23.39 0.50
C ASN A 300 19.12 23.66 2.00
N GLY A 301 19.76 22.82 2.82
CA GLY A 301 19.89 23.05 4.25
C GLY A 301 20.60 24.38 4.54
N ALA A 302 21.73 24.65 3.89
CA ALA A 302 22.49 25.89 4.07
C ALA A 302 21.69 27.14 3.68
N MET A 303 20.98 27.09 2.55
CA MET A 303 20.07 28.16 2.12
C MET A 303 18.94 28.38 3.13
N ALA A 304 18.31 27.31 3.61
CA ALA A 304 17.26 27.38 4.63
C ALA A 304 17.80 27.96 5.94
N ALA A 305 19.00 27.57 6.37
CA ALA A 305 19.65 28.12 7.56
C ALA A 305 19.91 29.61 7.45
N LEU A 306 20.54 30.07 6.37
CA LEU A 306 20.81 31.49 6.18
C LEU A 306 19.51 32.29 6.02
N SER A 307 18.50 31.74 5.35
CA SER A 307 17.17 32.34 5.30
C SER A 307 16.55 32.49 6.69
N ARG A 308 16.67 31.49 7.56
CA ARG A 308 16.23 31.56 8.97
C ARG A 308 17.03 32.57 9.79
N LEU A 309 18.28 32.83 9.44
CA LEU A 309 19.07 33.92 10.01
C LEU A 309 18.71 35.30 9.45
N GLY A 310 17.78 35.39 8.49
CA GLY A 310 17.27 36.64 7.93
C GLY A 310 17.98 37.11 6.65
N PHE A 311 18.71 36.22 5.96
CA PHE A 311 19.25 36.52 4.64
C PHE A 311 18.21 36.28 3.53
N SER A 312 18.23 37.12 2.50
CA SER A 312 17.53 36.87 1.24
C SER A 312 18.41 36.03 0.32
N ILE A 313 17.89 34.91 -0.19
CA ILE A 313 18.67 33.92 -0.93
C ILE A 313 18.38 34.01 -2.44
N LYS A 314 19.44 34.07 -3.26
CA LYS A 314 19.35 34.00 -4.73
C LYS A 314 20.31 32.95 -5.29
N PRO A 315 19.99 32.26 -6.40
CA PRO A 315 20.89 31.28 -7.00
C PRO A 315 22.22 31.91 -7.44
N GLY A 316 23.32 31.17 -7.30
CA GLY A 316 24.67 31.61 -7.69
C GLY A 316 24.98 31.33 -9.17
N LEU A 317 26.22 31.64 -9.57
CA LEU A 317 26.73 31.44 -10.93
C LEU A 317 27.06 29.99 -11.27
N GLN A 318 27.35 29.16 -10.25
CA GLN A 318 27.75 27.77 -10.40
C GLN A 318 26.92 26.84 -9.49
N PRO A 319 26.89 25.53 -9.79
CA PRO A 319 26.32 24.55 -8.87
C PRO A 319 26.99 24.63 -7.50
N MET A 320 26.22 24.44 -6.42
CA MET A 320 26.67 24.56 -5.02
C MET A 320 26.96 25.99 -4.55
N GLU A 321 26.56 27.01 -5.30
CA GLU A 321 26.76 28.41 -4.95
C GLU A 321 25.44 29.19 -4.91
N PHE A 322 25.36 30.17 -4.01
CA PHE A 322 24.22 31.08 -3.88
C PHE A 322 24.61 32.42 -3.26
N PHE A 323 23.82 33.45 -3.53
CA PHE A 323 23.92 34.73 -2.85
C PHE A 323 23.07 34.72 -1.58
N ALA A 324 23.61 35.27 -0.50
CA ALA A 324 22.90 35.55 0.74
C ALA A 324 23.02 37.04 1.04
N GLU A 325 21.93 37.78 0.86
CA GLU A 325 21.88 39.24 1.01
C GLU A 325 21.27 39.62 2.36
N SER A 326 21.88 40.58 3.06
CA SER A 326 21.34 41.15 4.29
C SER A 326 21.69 42.63 4.42
N PRO A 327 20.99 43.39 5.29
CA PRO A 327 21.36 44.78 5.56
C PRO A 327 22.77 44.95 6.16
N GLU A 328 23.29 43.90 6.81
CA GLU A 328 24.59 43.93 7.47
C GLU A 328 25.75 43.66 6.51
N GLU A 329 25.62 42.66 5.63
CA GLU A 329 26.63 42.27 4.63
C GLU A 329 26.02 41.35 3.58
N ASN A 330 26.58 41.36 2.37
CA ASN A 330 26.22 40.45 1.29
C ASN A 330 27.29 39.37 1.10
N PHE A 331 26.87 38.11 1.08
CA PHE A 331 27.75 36.96 0.89
C PHE A 331 27.51 36.27 -0.43
N TYR A 332 28.60 35.89 -1.08
CA TYR A 332 28.60 34.84 -2.09
C TYR A 332 29.05 33.54 -1.43
N VAL A 333 28.12 32.60 -1.30
CA VAL A 333 28.29 31.38 -0.52
C VAL A 333 28.59 30.22 -1.43
N ARG A 334 29.67 29.49 -1.15
CA ARG A 334 29.95 28.16 -1.74
C ARG A 334 29.82 27.09 -0.67
N VAL A 335 29.13 26.00 -1.01
CA VAL A 335 28.92 24.86 -0.12
C VAL A 335 29.82 23.71 -0.53
N SER A 336 30.70 23.28 0.37
CA SER A 336 31.63 22.18 0.16
C SER A 336 31.28 20.97 1.02
N PHE A 337 31.24 19.81 0.37
CA PHE A 337 30.92 18.53 0.98
C PHE A 337 32.03 17.52 0.71
N SER A 338 32.73 17.10 1.77
CA SER A 338 33.82 16.14 1.69
C SER A 338 33.63 15.00 2.70
N PRO A 339 33.09 13.83 2.29
CA PRO A 339 32.71 12.79 3.23
C PRO A 339 33.89 12.21 4.01
N PHE A 340 35.07 12.07 3.39
CA PHE A 340 36.19 11.30 3.96
C PHE A 340 37.37 12.14 4.46
N SER A 341 37.47 13.40 4.05
CA SER A 341 38.64 14.24 4.34
C SER A 341 38.26 15.70 4.58
N PRO A 342 39.11 16.49 5.26
CA PRO A 342 38.90 17.94 5.38
C PRO A 342 38.84 18.61 4.01
N VAL A 343 37.98 19.63 3.88
CA VAL A 343 37.84 20.42 2.64
C VAL A 343 39.18 21.03 2.23
N GLY A 344 39.56 20.84 0.96
CA GLY A 344 40.87 21.24 0.43
C GLY A 344 40.87 22.60 -0.30
N PRO A 345 42.06 23.07 -0.73
CA PRO A 345 42.25 24.37 -1.37
C PRO A 345 41.47 24.59 -2.67
N GLU A 346 41.11 23.53 -3.39
CA GLU A 346 40.37 23.65 -4.66
C GLU A 346 39.02 24.33 -4.48
N GLU A 347 38.35 24.09 -3.36
CA GLU A 347 37.05 24.70 -3.06
C GLU A 347 37.18 26.19 -2.76
N HIS A 348 38.28 26.60 -2.12
CA HIS A 348 38.63 28.00 -1.92
C HIS A 348 38.96 28.69 -3.25
N ARG A 349 39.77 28.05 -4.11
CA ARG A 349 40.12 28.60 -5.43
C ARG A 349 38.89 28.78 -6.31
N ALA A 350 37.97 27.81 -6.30
CA ALA A 350 36.71 27.89 -7.03
C ALA A 350 35.88 29.11 -6.58
N LEU A 351 35.75 29.32 -5.26
CA LEU A 351 35.06 30.48 -4.72
C LEU A 351 35.74 31.81 -5.12
N LEU A 352 37.08 31.88 -5.05
CA LEU A 352 37.84 33.06 -5.45
C LEU A 352 37.63 33.39 -6.93
N LEU A 353 37.67 32.40 -7.82
CA LEU A 353 37.41 32.60 -9.24
C LEU A 353 35.99 33.12 -9.51
N SER A 354 34.98 32.63 -8.79
CA SER A 354 33.61 33.14 -8.89
C SER A 354 33.51 34.60 -8.42
N LEU A 355 34.20 34.95 -7.33
CA LEU A 355 34.23 36.33 -6.81
C LEU A 355 34.97 37.28 -7.75
N ASP A 356 36.09 36.87 -8.34
CA ASP A 356 36.83 37.67 -9.31
C ASP A 356 35.99 37.95 -10.56
N ARG A 357 35.21 36.97 -11.03
CA ARG A 357 34.24 37.18 -12.11
C ARG A 357 33.16 38.18 -11.73
N LEU A 358 32.57 38.06 -10.54
CA LEU A 358 31.54 39.01 -10.07
C LEU A 358 32.08 40.44 -9.97
N ARG A 359 33.32 40.60 -9.52
CA ARG A 359 33.97 41.90 -9.41
C ARG A 359 34.30 42.50 -10.78
N ASN A 360 34.84 41.70 -11.69
CA ASN A 360 35.33 42.19 -12.99
C ASN A 360 34.22 42.35 -14.03
N GLU A 361 33.27 41.41 -14.08
CA GLU A 361 32.22 41.36 -15.10
C GLU A 361 30.94 42.07 -14.64
N GLU A 362 30.49 41.80 -13.41
CA GLU A 362 29.23 42.36 -12.87
C GLU A 362 29.42 43.62 -12.03
N ARG A 363 30.66 44.03 -11.74
CA ARG A 363 31.00 45.14 -10.83
C ARG A 363 30.32 45.03 -9.45
N LYS A 364 30.09 43.79 -8.99
CA LYS A 364 29.54 43.51 -7.66
C LYS A 364 30.66 43.15 -6.72
N GLU A 365 30.78 43.92 -5.64
CA GLU A 365 31.69 43.61 -4.54
C GLU A 365 30.88 42.92 -3.44
N VAL A 366 31.17 41.64 -3.20
CA VAL A 366 30.49 40.79 -2.21
C VAL A 366 31.53 39.95 -1.47
N LYS A 367 31.25 39.62 -0.20
CA LYS A 367 32.18 38.85 0.63
C LYS A 367 32.04 37.35 0.36
N GLY A 368 33.16 36.63 0.29
CA GLY A 368 33.15 35.17 0.12
C GLY A 368 32.82 34.44 1.43
N LEU A 369 31.94 33.43 1.36
CA LEU A 369 31.70 32.48 2.44
C LEU A 369 31.84 31.05 1.93
N LEU A 370 32.74 30.27 2.52
CA LEU A 370 32.89 28.85 2.24
C LEU A 370 32.33 28.04 3.41
N LEU A 371 31.22 27.33 3.16
CA LEU A 371 30.57 26.46 4.13
C LEU A 371 31.09 25.03 3.95
N CYS A 372 31.69 24.47 5.00
CA CYS A 372 32.36 23.18 4.96
C CYS A 372 31.60 22.12 5.78
N LEU A 373 31.41 20.95 5.19
CA LEU A 373 31.03 19.74 5.90
C LEU A 373 32.01 18.61 5.55
N SER A 374 32.73 18.13 6.57
CA SER A 374 33.52 16.90 6.48
C SER A 374 33.05 15.85 7.48
N GLN A 375 33.22 14.57 7.12
CA GLN A 375 32.92 13.40 7.98
C GLN A 375 31.48 13.43 8.56
N PRO A 376 30.45 13.49 7.70
CA PRO A 376 29.06 13.63 8.13
C PRO A 376 28.57 12.44 8.98
N GLU A 377 29.15 11.26 8.77
CA GLU A 377 28.87 10.03 9.54
C GLU A 377 29.19 10.13 11.03
N LEU A 378 30.07 11.05 11.42
CA LEU A 378 30.44 11.27 12.82
C LEU A 378 29.58 12.37 13.44
N GLU A 379 29.27 12.22 14.73
CA GLU A 379 28.70 13.30 15.53
C GLU A 379 29.57 14.57 15.45
N PRO A 380 28.99 15.78 15.40
CA PRO A 380 29.76 17.00 15.17
C PRO A 380 30.97 17.22 16.08
N HIS A 381 30.86 16.88 17.36
CA HIS A 381 31.94 17.02 18.34
C HIS A 381 33.07 16.00 18.19
N ARG A 382 32.85 14.93 17.41
CA ARG A 382 33.83 13.87 17.12
C ARG A 382 34.47 14.01 15.74
N ARG A 383 34.04 15.00 14.96
CA ARG A 383 34.60 15.24 13.62
C ARG A 383 36.01 15.79 13.73
N GLY A 384 36.86 15.39 12.80
CA GLY A 384 38.16 16.02 12.61
C GLY A 384 38.05 17.43 12.02
N PRO A 385 39.18 18.03 11.61
CA PRO A 385 39.20 19.33 10.95
C PRO A 385 38.24 19.39 9.76
N GLN A 386 37.45 20.46 9.68
CA GLN A 386 36.46 20.64 8.60
C GLN A 386 37.10 21.10 7.28
N TRP A 387 38.27 21.72 7.38
CA TRP A 387 39.08 22.18 6.26
C TRP A 387 40.56 21.93 6.54
N GLN A 388 41.37 21.95 5.50
CA GLN A 388 42.84 21.86 5.59
C GLN A 388 43.43 23.20 6.03
N GLU A 389 44.58 23.19 6.70
CA GLU A 389 45.26 24.41 7.20
C GLU A 389 45.57 25.42 6.06
N ALA A 390 45.86 24.92 4.86
CA ALA A 390 46.07 25.76 3.67
C ALA A 390 44.82 26.59 3.29
N VAL A 391 43.62 26.04 3.50
CA VAL A 391 42.35 26.76 3.26
C VAL A 391 42.16 27.88 4.28
N GLU A 392 42.53 27.62 5.53
CA GLU A 392 42.45 28.60 6.61
C GLU A 392 43.37 29.79 6.35
N ARG A 393 44.64 29.54 6.02
CA ARG A 393 45.60 30.60 5.68
C ARG A 393 45.13 31.39 4.45
N ALA A 394 44.71 30.70 3.39
CA ALA A 394 44.21 31.36 2.19
C ALA A 394 42.97 32.21 2.45
N SER A 395 42.08 31.77 3.34
CA SER A 395 40.87 32.53 3.68
C SER A 395 41.17 33.84 4.40
N LEU A 396 42.24 33.90 5.20
CA LEU A 396 42.68 35.13 5.85
C LEU A 396 43.27 36.11 4.82
N ASP A 397 44.10 35.62 3.91
CA ASP A 397 44.72 36.43 2.86
C ASP A 397 43.68 37.09 1.94
N HIS A 398 42.60 36.36 1.62
CA HIS A 398 41.53 36.82 0.72
C HIS A 398 40.29 37.33 1.47
N ARG A 399 40.33 37.43 2.81
CA ARG A 399 39.23 37.88 3.69
C ARG A 399 37.91 37.13 3.51
N PHE A 400 37.98 35.83 3.26
CA PHE A 400 36.81 34.94 3.19
C PHE A 400 36.36 34.50 4.57
N VAL A 401 35.07 34.24 4.72
CA VAL A 401 34.53 33.59 5.91
C VAL A 401 34.55 32.08 5.73
N LEU A 402 35.12 31.35 6.69
CA LEU A 402 35.04 29.91 6.78
C LEU A 402 34.01 29.51 7.84
N ALA A 403 32.96 28.81 7.44
CA ALA A 403 31.97 28.29 8.37
C ALA A 403 31.93 26.77 8.29
N SER A 404 31.87 26.10 9.44
CA SER A 404 31.47 24.69 9.45
C SER A 404 29.96 24.59 9.38
N SER A 405 29.47 23.52 8.78
CA SER A 405 28.07 23.09 8.87
C SER A 405 27.53 23.11 10.31
N PHE A 406 28.34 22.65 11.26
CA PHE A 406 27.94 22.61 12.67
C PHE A 406 27.82 24.00 13.30
N THR A 407 28.74 24.93 13.02
CA THR A 407 28.65 26.31 13.54
C THR A 407 27.45 27.05 12.96
N LEU A 408 27.14 26.85 11.67
CA LEU A 408 25.90 27.35 11.07
C LEU A 408 24.66 26.75 11.74
N PHE A 409 24.64 25.44 11.99
CA PHE A 409 23.55 24.79 12.71
C PHE A 409 23.35 25.36 14.12
N GLN A 410 24.43 25.56 14.87
CA GLN A 410 24.37 26.16 16.22
C GLN A 410 23.79 27.58 16.20
N ALA A 411 24.18 28.39 15.21
CA ALA A 411 23.62 29.73 15.04
C ALA A 411 22.11 29.69 14.79
N VAL A 412 21.65 28.81 13.90
CA VAL A 412 20.22 28.63 13.61
C VAL A 412 19.46 28.08 14.82
N ALA A 413 20.02 27.10 15.53
CA ALA A 413 19.40 26.54 16.72
C ALA A 413 19.17 27.61 17.80
N LYS A 414 20.11 28.54 17.95
CA LYS A 414 19.95 29.68 18.88
C LYS A 414 18.94 30.71 18.39
N ALA A 415 18.92 31.03 17.10
CA ALA A 415 17.88 31.88 16.53
C ALA A 415 16.48 31.28 16.76
N LEU A 416 16.31 29.96 16.56
CA LEU A 416 15.06 29.24 16.86
C LEU A 416 14.72 29.23 18.35
N SER A 417 15.72 29.32 19.23
CA SER A 417 15.55 29.42 20.68
C SER A 417 15.27 30.86 21.16
N GLY A 418 15.13 31.82 20.25
CA GLY A 418 14.77 33.21 20.55
C GLY A 418 15.92 34.22 20.56
N ALA A 419 17.15 33.82 20.18
CA ALA A 419 18.25 34.78 20.02
C ALA A 419 18.01 35.70 18.81
N ASP A 420 18.43 36.97 18.91
CA ASP A 420 18.28 37.94 17.82
C ASP A 420 19.14 37.53 16.61
N PRO A 421 18.54 37.18 15.45
CA PRO A 421 19.27 36.82 14.25
C PRO A 421 20.22 37.92 13.76
N LYS A 422 19.91 39.19 14.05
CA LYS A 422 20.73 40.34 13.67
C LYS A 422 22.12 40.29 14.29
N ALA A 423 22.24 39.85 15.55
CA ALA A 423 23.53 39.71 16.23
C ALA A 423 24.40 38.65 15.54
N LEU A 424 23.79 37.54 15.12
CA LEU A 424 24.48 36.46 14.39
C LEU A 424 24.93 36.92 13.00
N ARG A 425 24.10 37.68 12.27
CA ARG A 425 24.48 38.28 10.98
C ARG A 425 25.63 39.26 11.11
N LYS A 426 25.62 40.13 12.13
CA LYS A 426 26.74 41.03 12.43
C LYS A 426 28.03 40.28 12.76
N SER A 427 27.94 39.21 13.54
CA SER A 427 29.08 38.36 13.85
C SER A 427 29.66 37.71 12.59
N LEU A 428 28.80 37.26 11.67
CA LEU A 428 29.23 36.69 10.39
C LEU A 428 29.88 37.75 9.48
N ALA A 429 29.31 38.96 9.41
CA ALA A 429 29.85 40.09 8.64
C ALA A 429 31.27 40.47 9.08
N GLN A 430 31.51 40.49 10.39
CA GLN A 430 32.79 40.87 10.99
C GLN A 430 33.85 39.75 10.94
N ALA A 431 33.48 38.52 10.58
CA ALA A 431 34.41 37.40 10.53
C ALA A 431 35.37 37.50 9.34
N GLU A 432 36.64 37.18 9.56
CA GLU A 432 37.62 36.91 8.51
C GLU A 432 38.33 35.60 8.89
N GLY A 433 38.33 34.63 8.00
CA GLY A 433 38.71 33.25 8.30
C GLY A 433 37.64 32.47 9.09
N PRO A 434 38.02 31.54 9.98
CA PRO A 434 37.09 30.70 10.74
C PRO A 434 36.08 31.50 11.56
N TRP A 435 34.80 31.32 11.24
CA TRP A 435 33.70 31.90 11.99
C TRP A 435 33.28 31.01 13.16
N SER A 436 33.46 31.57 14.36
CA SER A 436 32.93 31.04 15.61
C SER A 436 32.03 32.10 16.24
N PRO A 437 30.69 31.97 16.12
CA PRO A 437 29.78 32.93 16.72
C PRO A 437 30.00 32.99 18.24
N ARG A 438 30.27 34.19 18.76
CA ARG A 438 30.25 34.44 20.21
C ARG A 438 28.80 34.56 20.63
N PHE A 439 28.43 33.81 21.64
CA PHE A 439 27.06 33.71 22.10
C PHE A 439 26.86 34.23 23.50
#